data_AF-A0A9X9Q6E0-F1
#
_entry.id   AF-A0A9X9Q6E0-F1
#
_cell.length_a   1.000
_cell.length_b   1.000
_cell.length_c   1.000
_cell.angle_alpha   90.00
_cell.angle_beta   90.00
_cell.angle_gamma   90.00
#
_symmetry.space_group_name_H-M   'P 1'
#
loop_
_entity.id
_entity.type
_entity.pdbx_description
1 polymer ?
#
loop_
_entity_poly.entity_id
_entity_poly.type
_entity_poly.pdbx_seq_one_letter_code
_entity_poly.pdbx_strand_id
1 'polypeptide(L)'
;MGLNSSDLLKALCFPRVKVGNEYVTKGQTVDQVHHAVNALSKSVYEKLFLWMVTRINQQLDTKLPRQHFIGVLDIAGFEIFEYNSLEQLCINFTNEKL
;
A
#
# COMPACT_ATOMS: atom_id res chain seq x y z
N MET A 1 -5.35 15.88 2.18
CA MET A 1 -4.96 15.71 0.76
C MET A 1 -4.91 17.01 -0.02
N GLY A 2 -5.64 18.07 0.36
CA GLY A 2 -5.54 19.36 -0.33
C GLY A 2 -6.01 19.33 -1.79
N LEU A 3 -6.87 18.36 -2.14
CA LEU A 3 -7.38 18.15 -3.49
C LEU A 3 -8.73 18.85 -3.66
N ASN A 4 -9.02 19.26 -4.88
CA ASN A 4 -10.35 19.72 -5.27
C ASN A 4 -11.33 18.52 -5.32
N SER A 5 -12.51 18.69 -4.73
CA SER A 5 -13.52 17.63 -4.62
C SER A 5 -14.13 17.24 -5.97
N SER A 6 -14.38 18.19 -6.87
CA SER A 6 -14.93 17.89 -8.19
C SER A 6 -13.93 17.14 -9.07
N ASP A 7 -12.63 17.47 -8.95
CA ASP A 7 -11.58 16.78 -9.71
C ASP A 7 -11.39 15.34 -9.22
N LEU A 8 -11.46 15.11 -7.91
CA LEU A 8 -11.39 13.78 -7.33
C LEU A 8 -12.58 12.91 -7.79
N LEU A 9 -13.79 13.44 -7.74
CA LEU A 9 -14.98 12.72 -8.22
C LEU A 9 -14.89 12.40 -9.70
N LYS A 10 -14.43 13.36 -10.52
CA LYS A 10 -14.22 13.13 -11.96
C LYS A 10 -13.16 12.06 -12.21
N ALA A 11 -12.05 12.06 -11.47
CA ALA A 11 -11.00 11.07 -11.61
C ALA A 11 -11.46 9.65 -11.23
N LEU A 12 -12.35 9.52 -10.24
CA LEU A 12 -12.90 8.24 -9.81
C LEU A 12 -13.96 7.70 -10.78
N CYS A 13 -14.92 8.53 -11.20
CA CYS A 13 -16.03 8.11 -12.05
C CYS A 13 -15.67 8.05 -13.54
N PHE A 14 -14.76 8.91 -13.99
CA PHE A 14 -14.34 9.08 -15.38
C PHE A 14 -12.81 9.19 -15.50
N PRO A 15 -12.05 8.16 -15.07
CA PRO A 15 -10.60 8.15 -15.20
C PRO A 15 -10.17 8.25 -16.67
N ARG A 16 -9.03 8.93 -16.87
CA ARG A 16 -8.33 8.96 -18.16
C ARG A 16 -7.40 7.77 -18.25
N VAL A 17 -7.66 6.87 -19.18
CA VAL A 17 -6.85 5.66 -19.40
C VAL A 17 -6.00 5.88 -20.64
N LYS A 18 -4.71 5.54 -20.55
CA LYS A 18 -3.79 5.60 -21.69
C LYS A 18 -4.03 4.37 -22.59
N VAL A 19 -4.37 4.60 -23.85
CA VAL A 19 -4.57 3.55 -24.87
C VAL A 19 -3.62 3.87 -26.03
N GLY A 20 -2.55 3.09 -26.17
CA GLY A 20 -1.46 3.43 -27.08
C GLY A 20 -0.81 4.77 -26.71
N ASN A 21 -0.85 5.73 -27.63
CA ASN A 21 -0.30 7.08 -27.43
C ASN A 21 -1.34 8.12 -26.97
N GLU A 22 -2.61 7.73 -26.85
CA GLU A 22 -3.71 8.66 -26.53
C GLU A 22 -4.31 8.40 -25.14
N TYR A 23 -5.00 9.40 -24.61
CA TYR A 23 -5.75 9.28 -23.35
C TYR A 23 -7.24 9.38 -23.60
N VAL A 24 -7.95 8.31 -23.25
CA VAL A 24 -9.41 8.22 -23.41
C VAL A 24 -10.07 8.29 -22.04
N THR A 25 -11.17 9.03 -21.95
CA THR A 25 -11.98 9.08 -20.73
C THR A 25 -12.93 7.89 -20.71
N LYS A 26 -12.88 7.08 -19.65
CA LYS A 26 -13.70 5.87 -19.52
C LYS A 26 -14.60 5.97 -18.28
N GLY A 27 -15.91 5.91 -18.48
CA GLY A 27 -16.87 5.80 -17.37
C GLY A 27 -16.72 4.48 -16.62
N GLN A 28 -16.91 4.52 -15.29
CA GLN A 28 -16.86 3.35 -14.41
C GLN A 28 -18.26 2.96 -13.93
N THR A 29 -18.45 1.67 -13.61
CA THR A 29 -19.62 1.21 -12.86
C THR A 29 -19.50 1.57 -11.38
N VAL A 30 -20.61 1.50 -10.64
CA VAL A 30 -20.63 1.78 -9.20
C VAL A 30 -19.64 0.90 -8.44
N ASP A 31 -19.61 -0.41 -8.71
CA ASP A 31 -18.67 -1.35 -8.07
C ASP A 31 -17.21 -1.00 -8.37
N GLN A 32 -16.90 -0.62 -9.62
CA GLN A 32 -15.55 -0.19 -10.01
C GLN A 32 -15.12 1.06 -9.23
N VAL A 33 -16.01 2.03 -9.04
CA VAL A 33 -15.73 3.21 -8.23
C VAL A 33 -15.48 2.83 -6.76
N HIS A 34 -16.29 1.94 -6.18
CA HIS A 34 -16.06 1.46 -4.82
C HIS A 34 -14.71 0.73 -4.66
N HIS A 35 -14.35 -0.12 -5.61
CA HIS A 35 -13.04 -0.76 -5.63
C HIS A 35 -11.90 0.26 -5.74
N ALA A 36 -12.03 1.27 -6.59
CA ALA A 36 -11.03 2.33 -6.74
C ALA A 36 -10.84 3.14 -5.45
N VAL A 37 -11.94 3.47 -4.75
CA VAL A 37 -11.88 4.16 -3.45
C VAL A 37 -11.19 3.29 -2.40
N ASN A 38 -11.54 2.00 -2.31
CA ASN A 38 -10.90 1.07 -1.38
C ASN A 38 -9.41 0.90 -1.67
N ALA A 39 -9.03 0.78 -2.95
CA ALA A 39 -7.65 0.70 -3.38
C ALA A 39 -6.87 1.99 -3.05
N LEU A 40 -7.50 3.16 -3.25
CA LEU A 40 -6.91 4.45 -2.89
C LEU A 40 -6.64 4.51 -1.38
N SER A 41 -7.60 4.13 -0.54
CA SER A 41 -7.45 4.10 0.91
C SER A 41 -6.29 3.19 1.35
N LYS A 42 -6.23 1.96 0.82
CA LYS A 42 -5.13 1.03 1.09
C LYS A 42 -3.78 1.60 0.67
N SER A 43 -3.69 2.18 -0.54
CA SER A 43 -2.44 2.76 -1.07
C SER A 43 -1.96 3.97 -0.26
N VAL A 44 -2.88 4.81 0.20
CA VAL A 44 -2.55 5.97 1.05
C VAL A 44 -1.96 5.51 2.38
N TYR A 45 -2.60 4.51 3.02
CA TYR A 45 -2.10 3.96 4.28
C TYR A 45 -0.73 3.30 4.11
N GLU A 46 -0.55 2.47 3.08
CA GLU A 46 0.73 1.83 2.77
C GLU A 46 1.85 2.86 2.59
N LYS A 47 1.62 3.88 1.76
CA LYS A 47 2.60 4.95 1.52
C LYS A 47 2.90 5.75 2.78
N LEU A 48 1.90 6.01 3.62
CA LEU A 48 2.09 6.69 4.89
C LEU A 48 2.96 5.86 5.84
N PHE A 49 2.70 4.56 5.94
CA PHE A 49 3.48 3.65 6.78
C PHE A 49 4.94 3.57 6.32
N LEU A 50 5.19 3.36 5.02
CA LEU A 50 6.55 3.34 4.45
C LEU A 50 7.28 4.67 4.63
N TRP A 51 6.56 5.79 4.46
CA TRP A 51 7.12 7.12 4.72
C TRP A 51 7.51 7.29 6.18
N MET A 52 6.67 6.86 7.12
CA MET A 52 6.95 6.92 8.55
C MET A 52 8.19 6.09 8.92
N VAL A 53 8.30 4.86 8.44
CA VAL A 53 9.50 4.02 8.63
C VAL A 53 10.75 4.74 8.12
N THR A 54 10.66 5.31 6.91
CA THR A 54 11.78 6.08 6.32
C THR A 54 12.15 7.28 7.20
N ARG A 55 11.18 8.04 7.69
CA ARG A 55 11.41 9.21 8.55
C ARG A 55 12.03 8.83 9.88
N ILE A 56 11.56 7.77 10.52
CA ILE A 56 12.13 7.26 11.78
C ILE A 56 13.58 6.83 11.55
N ASN A 57 13.85 6.04 10.51
CA ASN A 57 15.21 5.60 10.19
C ASN A 57 16.15 6.78 9.91
N GLN A 58 15.68 7.83 9.22
CA GLN A 58 16.46 9.05 9.00
C GLN A 58 16.79 9.78 10.32
N GLN A 59 15.90 9.76 11.31
CA GLN A 59 16.16 10.39 12.62
C GLN A 59 17.10 9.55 13.50
N LEU A 60 17.09 8.23 13.35
CA LEU A 60 17.97 7.31 14.09
C LEU A 60 19.34 7.11 13.41
N ASP A 61 19.53 7.58 12.18
CA ASP A 61 20.80 7.50 11.48
C ASP A 61 21.83 8.48 12.05
N THR A 62 22.95 7.94 12.51
CA THR A 62 24.04 8.70 13.11
C THR A 62 25.16 9.05 12.12
N LYS A 63 25.06 8.64 10.84
CA LYS A 63 26.05 8.86 9.76
C LYS A 63 27.46 8.33 10.02
N LEU A 64 27.67 7.59 11.11
CA LEU A 64 28.94 6.92 11.40
C LEU A 64 29.03 5.61 10.60
N PRO A 65 30.21 5.23 10.08
CA PRO A 65 30.39 3.96 9.41
C PRO A 65 30.14 2.79 10.40
N ARG A 66 29.31 1.84 9.99
CA ARG A 66 28.97 0.63 10.77
C ARG A 66 29.47 -0.61 10.02
N GLN A 67 30.30 -1.42 10.66
CA GLN A 67 30.83 -2.67 10.08
C GLN A 67 29.99 -3.90 10.44
N HIS A 68 29.25 -3.83 11.55
CA HIS A 68 28.46 -4.95 12.08
C HIS A 68 27.08 -4.44 12.52
N PHE A 69 26.09 -5.32 12.52
CA PHE A 69 24.76 -5.04 13.06
C PHE A 69 24.17 -6.29 13.74
N ILE A 70 23.25 -6.06 14.70
CA ILE A 70 22.41 -7.09 15.29
C ILE A 70 20.98 -6.76 14.86
N GLY A 71 20.34 -7.69 14.15
CA GLY A 71 18.94 -7.59 13.77
C GLY A 71 18.05 -8.30 14.77
N VAL A 72 16.95 -7.66 15.17
CA VAL A 72 15.88 -8.31 15.93
C VAL A 72 14.70 -8.47 14.98
N LEU A 73 14.19 -9.70 14.87
CA LEU A 73 13.04 -10.02 14.03
C LEU A 73 11.78 -10.07 14.90
N ASP A 74 10.80 -9.25 14.55
CA ASP A 74 9.46 -9.25 15.12
C ASP A 74 8.45 -9.28 13.97
N ILE A 75 7.74 -10.39 13.83
CA ILE A 75 6.79 -10.66 12.75
C ILE A 75 5.47 -11.19 13.32
N ALA A 76 4.39 -11.08 12.55
CA ALA A 76 3.13 -11.72 12.91
C ALA A 76 3.31 -13.24 13.05
N GLY A 77 2.71 -13.82 14.10
CA GLY A 77 2.71 -15.26 14.33
C GLY A 77 1.75 -16.01 13.39
N PHE A 78 1.81 -17.34 13.43
CA PHE A 78 0.95 -18.19 12.60
C PHE A 78 -0.54 -17.95 12.90
N GLU A 79 -1.35 -17.73 11.86
CA GLU A 79 -2.78 -17.44 11.95
C GLU A 79 -3.62 -18.57 11.35
N ILE A 80 -4.68 -18.99 12.04
CA ILE A 80 -5.66 -19.96 11.53
C ILE A 80 -7.05 -19.40 11.77
N PHE A 81 -7.71 -18.97 10.68
CA PHE A 81 -9.07 -18.45 10.72
C PHE A 81 -10.04 -19.34 9.92
N GLU A 82 -11.35 -19.11 10.08
CA GLU A 82 -12.38 -19.78 9.26
C GLU A 82 -12.24 -19.45 7.76
N TYR A 83 -11.76 -18.24 7.45
CA TYR A 83 -11.42 -17.81 6.10
C TYR A 83 -9.99 -17.30 6.05
N ASN A 84 -9.15 -17.99 5.27
CA ASN A 84 -7.75 -17.60 5.07
C ASN A 84 -7.59 -17.06 3.65
N SER A 85 -7.07 -15.84 3.56
CA SER A 85 -6.84 -15.14 2.29
C SER A 85 -5.36 -15.12 1.92
N LEU A 86 -4.97 -14.35 0.90
CA LEU A 86 -3.57 -14.22 0.50
C LEU A 86 -2.71 -13.72 1.65
N GLU A 87 -3.26 -12.85 2.49
CA GLU A 87 -2.63 -12.25 3.66
C GLU A 87 -2.18 -13.33 4.66
N GLN A 88 -3.05 -14.28 5.01
CA GLN A 88 -2.71 -15.41 5.90
C GLN A 88 -1.68 -16.34 5.26
N LEU A 89 -1.76 -16.58 3.95
CA LEU A 89 -0.74 -17.36 3.25
C LEU A 89 0.65 -16.70 3.37
N CYS A 90 0.74 -15.38 3.17
CA CYS A 90 2.01 -14.66 3.33
C CYS A 90 2.55 -14.78 4.76
N ILE A 91 1.70 -14.56 5.78
CA ILE A 91 2.08 -14.65 7.19
C ILE A 91 2.57 -16.05 7.54
N ASN A 92 1.77 -17.08 7.24
CA ASN A 92 2.06 -18.46 7.60
C ASN A 92 3.25 -19.03 6.82
N PHE A 93 3.41 -18.64 5.54
CA PHE A 93 4.57 -19.03 4.75
C PHE A 93 5.87 -18.44 5.32
N THR A 94 5.87 -17.20 5.78
CA THR A 94 7.03 -16.63 6.47
C THR A 94 7.34 -17.36 7.76
N ASN A 95 6.32 -17.72 8.55
CA ASN A 95 6.50 -18.52 9.77
C ASN A 95 7.06 -19.92 9.49
N GLU A 96 6.61 -20.57 8.42
CA GLU A 96 7.09 -21.92 8.02
C GLU A 96 8.56 -21.91 7.56
N LYS A 97 9.08 -20.77 7.12
CA LYS A 97 10.46 -20.60 6.64
C LYS A 97 11.43 -20.10 7.69
N LEU A 98 10.93 -19.75 8.89
CA LEU A 98 11.73 -19.30 10.02
C LEU A 98 12.43 -20.50 10.69
#